data_AF-A0A2D6RP65-F1
#
_entry.id   AF-A0A2D6RP65-F1
#
_cell.length_a   1.000
_cell.length_b   1.000
_cell.length_c   1.000
_cell.angle_alpha   90.00
_cell.angle_beta   90.00
_cell.angle_gamma   90.00
#
_symmetry.space_group_name_H-M   'P 1'
#
loop_
_entity.id
_entity.type
_entity.pdbx_description
1 polymer ?
#
loop_
_entity_poly.entity_id
_entity_poly.type
_entity_poly.pdbx_seq_one_letter_code
_entity_poly.pdbx_strand_id
1 'polypeptide(L)'
;MNTKKIKLQIKKLAKEFDLKYNPKWFNYMWISKREEILTEYIGDCPDPIYIKYGRTINERIKNIDKFVNSKDFKKCIKRYGGQVTHKKNWKKEEKLFKKIKNIELRIELLRLHDKIKQRFEKIDCLALMTKTKIKKEYDWLMKYCLRHEWIHILLNKNKIHFQDINKKYWPYDEGLNEYLAMFLEKKLHRLEEFRKKEKYPMEHKNWVYAIKFRSLLKNAKTPKERKQEILNLMKRLK
;
A
#
# COMPACT_ATOMS: atom_id res chain seq x y z
N MET A 1 17.42 -9.18 1.91
CA MET A 1 17.10 -8.82 3.31
C MET A 1 16.00 -9.74 3.84
N ASN A 2 16.15 -10.35 5.02
CA ASN A 2 15.12 -11.26 5.56
C ASN A 2 14.00 -10.50 6.31
N THR A 3 12.78 -11.03 6.26
CA THR A 3 11.56 -10.60 6.99
C THR A 3 11.81 -10.25 8.46
N LYS A 4 12.66 -11.02 9.16
CA LYS A 4 13.05 -10.74 10.57
C LYS A 4 13.57 -9.32 10.75
N LYS A 5 14.44 -8.85 9.85
CA LYS A 5 15.01 -7.49 9.91
C LYS A 5 13.95 -6.42 9.70
N ILE A 6 13.00 -6.64 8.79
CA ILE A 6 11.89 -5.71 8.56
C ILE A 6 10.98 -5.67 9.79
N LYS A 7 10.62 -6.81 10.37
CA LYS A 7 9.81 -6.86 11.60
C LYS A 7 10.47 -6.07 12.74
N LEU A 8 11.80 -6.13 12.88
CA LEU A 8 12.53 -5.31 13.85
C LEU A 8 12.42 -3.81 13.55
N GLN A 9 12.51 -3.40 12.28
CA GLN A 9 12.30 -2.01 11.87
C GLN A 9 10.87 -1.54 12.17
N ILE A 10 9.86 -2.35 11.88
CA ILE A 10 8.45 -2.04 12.19
C ILE A 10 8.22 -1.96 13.70
N LYS A 11 8.81 -2.87 14.49
CA LYS A 11 8.78 -2.82 15.95
C LYS A 11 9.43 -1.53 16.48
N LYS A 12 10.53 -1.09 15.86
CA LYS A 12 11.18 0.18 16.20
C LYS A 12 10.26 1.37 15.90
N LEU A 13 9.65 1.42 14.72
CA LEU A 13 8.66 2.47 14.40
C LEU A 13 7.53 2.49 15.41
N ALA A 14 7.00 1.32 15.77
CA ALA A 14 5.92 1.26 16.74
C ALA A 14 6.31 1.88 18.08
N LYS A 15 7.53 1.61 18.57
CA LYS A 15 8.06 2.25 19.79
C LYS A 15 8.24 3.76 19.63
N GLU A 16 8.80 4.21 18.51
CA GLU A 16 9.11 5.63 18.25
C GLU A 16 7.88 6.52 18.02
N PHE A 17 6.71 5.91 17.80
CA PHE A 17 5.44 6.60 17.54
C PHE A 17 4.31 6.15 18.49
N ASP A 18 4.64 5.51 19.62
CA ASP A 18 3.66 5.04 20.62
C ASP A 18 2.53 4.17 20.00
N LEU A 19 2.88 3.35 19.01
CA LEU A 19 1.94 2.46 18.32
C LEU A 19 1.98 1.07 18.95
N LYS A 20 0.82 0.42 19.01
CA LYS A 20 0.71 -1.00 19.33
C LYS A 20 1.44 -1.81 18.26
N TYR A 21 2.09 -2.90 18.67
CA TYR A 21 2.80 -3.81 17.79
C TYR A 21 2.43 -5.25 18.11
N ASN A 22 2.11 -6.03 17.08
CA ASN A 22 1.98 -7.48 17.18
C ASN A 22 2.65 -8.13 15.95
N PRO A 23 3.66 -9.01 16.14
CA PRO A 23 4.37 -9.63 15.03
C PRO A 23 3.49 -10.50 14.11
N LYS A 24 2.31 -10.93 14.61
CA LYS A 24 1.30 -11.72 13.87
C LYS A 24 0.52 -10.90 12.85
N TRP A 25 0.57 -9.56 12.88
CA TRP A 25 -0.09 -8.72 11.87
C TRP A 25 0.67 -8.72 10.53
N PHE A 26 1.98 -8.97 10.56
CA PHE A 26 2.88 -8.78 9.43
C PHE A 26 3.12 -10.10 8.68
N ASN A 27 2.21 -10.39 7.75
CA ASN A 27 2.25 -11.55 6.87
C ASN A 27 2.27 -11.10 5.42
N TYR A 28 2.77 -11.96 4.55
CA TYR A 28 2.82 -11.68 3.12
C TYR A 28 2.67 -12.95 2.29
N MET A 29 2.27 -12.79 1.03
CA MET A 29 2.17 -13.86 0.04
C MET A 29 2.78 -13.38 -1.28
N TRP A 30 3.50 -14.28 -1.95
CA TRP A 30 4.01 -14.01 -3.29
C TRP A 30 2.94 -14.24 -4.35
N ILE A 31 2.78 -13.28 -5.26
CA ILE A 31 1.88 -13.33 -6.42
C ILE A 31 2.65 -12.94 -7.69
N SER A 32 2.12 -13.25 -8.85
CA SER A 32 2.68 -12.78 -10.13
C SER A 32 2.50 -11.27 -10.30
N LYS A 33 3.31 -10.66 -11.17
CA LYS A 33 3.13 -9.25 -11.56
C LYS A 33 1.74 -8.99 -12.14
N ARG A 34 1.22 -9.93 -12.92
CA ARG A 34 -0.12 -9.85 -13.48
C ARG A 34 -1.17 -9.81 -12.38
N GLU A 35 -1.13 -10.75 -11.45
CA GLU A 35 -2.05 -10.80 -10.31
C GLU A 35 -2.00 -9.51 -9.48
N GLU A 36 -0.80 -8.95 -9.28
CA GLU A 36 -0.62 -7.70 -8.52
C GLU A 36 -1.24 -6.49 -9.23
N ILE A 37 -0.95 -6.29 -10.51
CA ILE A 37 -1.56 -5.20 -11.30
C ILE A 37 -3.07 -5.36 -11.40
N LEU A 38 -3.58 -6.58 -11.54
CA LEU A 38 -5.03 -6.82 -11.60
C LEU A 38 -5.69 -6.47 -10.27
N THR A 39 -5.11 -6.90 -9.14
CA THR A 39 -5.63 -6.60 -7.80
C THR A 39 -5.54 -5.12 -7.45
N GLU A 40 -4.49 -4.42 -7.89
CA GLU A 40 -4.38 -2.97 -7.74
C GLU A 40 -5.44 -2.23 -8.58
N TYR A 41 -5.64 -2.66 -9.83
CA TYR A 41 -6.59 -2.07 -10.77
C TYR A 41 -8.05 -2.16 -10.27
N ILE A 42 -8.43 -3.33 -9.75
CA ILE A 42 -9.79 -3.57 -9.20
C ILE A 42 -9.96 -3.06 -7.76
N GLY A 43 -8.89 -2.52 -7.17
CA GLY A 43 -8.91 -1.83 -5.87
C GLY A 43 -9.26 -0.34 -5.98
N ASP A 44 -9.26 0.33 -4.82
CA ASP A 44 -9.48 1.78 -4.68
C ASP A 44 -8.24 2.63 -5.06
N CYS A 45 -7.29 2.09 -5.84
CA CYS A 45 -6.06 2.79 -6.19
C CYS A 45 -6.37 4.06 -7.04
N PRO A 46 -5.94 5.26 -6.62
CA PRO A 46 -6.23 6.52 -7.31
C PRO A 46 -5.27 6.80 -8.48
N ASP A 47 -4.52 5.80 -8.95
CA ASP A 47 -3.57 5.96 -10.02
C ASP A 47 -4.27 6.42 -11.33
N PRO A 48 -3.81 7.53 -11.95
CA PRO A 48 -4.35 8.03 -13.23
C PRO A 48 -4.40 6.98 -14.34
N ILE A 49 -3.45 6.03 -14.36
CA ILE A 49 -3.39 4.98 -15.36
C ILE A 49 -4.62 4.05 -15.27
N TYR A 50 -5.17 3.85 -14.07
CA TYR A 50 -6.38 3.05 -13.85
C TYR A 50 -7.63 3.88 -14.04
N ILE A 51 -7.61 5.15 -13.60
CA ILE A 51 -8.73 6.09 -13.77
C ILE A 51 -9.14 6.24 -15.24
N LYS A 52 -8.17 6.17 -16.17
CA LYS A 52 -8.41 6.17 -17.63
C LYS A 52 -9.41 5.10 -18.09
N TYR A 53 -9.51 3.98 -17.38
CA TYR A 53 -10.41 2.87 -17.70
C TYR A 53 -11.65 2.84 -16.80
N GLY A 54 -11.79 3.77 -15.86
CA GLY A 54 -12.96 3.88 -14.97
C GLY A 54 -12.62 4.67 -13.71
N ARG A 55 -13.48 5.64 -13.36
CA ARG A 55 -13.33 6.44 -12.14
C ARG A 55 -13.78 5.66 -10.90
N THR A 56 -14.75 4.77 -11.07
CA THR A 56 -15.25 3.89 -9.99
C THR A 56 -14.78 2.45 -10.18
N ILE A 57 -14.71 1.68 -9.11
CA ILE A 57 -14.39 0.24 -9.17
C ILE A 57 -15.35 -0.50 -10.12
N ASN A 58 -16.65 -0.17 -10.10
CA ASN A 58 -17.64 -0.81 -10.97
C ASN A 58 -17.35 -0.54 -12.45
N GLU A 59 -16.95 0.67 -12.82
CA GLU A 59 -16.54 1.00 -14.20
C GLU A 59 -15.26 0.27 -14.57
N ARG A 60 -14.28 0.22 -13.66
CA ARG A 60 -13.02 -0.50 -13.89
C ARG A 60 -13.26 -1.99 -14.16
N ILE A 61 -14.11 -2.63 -13.36
CA ILE A 61 -14.51 -4.03 -13.56
C ILE A 61 -15.19 -4.22 -14.92
N LYS A 62 -16.07 -3.31 -15.36
CA LYS A 62 -16.69 -3.38 -16.70
C LYS A 62 -15.67 -3.23 -17.84
N ASN A 63 -14.60 -2.46 -17.62
CA ASN A 63 -13.58 -2.15 -18.63
C ASN A 63 -12.29 -2.97 -18.46
N ILE A 64 -12.26 -3.98 -17.59
CA ILE A 64 -11.03 -4.72 -17.26
C ILE A 64 -10.40 -5.39 -18.49
N ASP A 65 -11.20 -5.90 -19.42
CA ASP A 65 -10.70 -6.50 -20.66
C ASP A 65 -10.00 -5.46 -21.55
N LYS A 66 -10.53 -4.24 -21.62
CA LYS A 66 -9.88 -3.13 -22.34
C LYS A 66 -8.55 -2.78 -21.70
N PHE A 67 -8.49 -2.76 -20.37
CA PHE A 67 -7.26 -2.50 -19.64
C PHE A 67 -6.23 -3.60 -19.89
N VAL A 68 -6.57 -4.88 -19.70
CA VAL A 68 -5.65 -6.02 -19.87
C VAL A 68 -5.05 -6.08 -21.28
N ASN A 69 -5.82 -5.70 -22.30
CA ASN A 69 -5.36 -5.68 -23.69
C ASN A 69 -4.60 -4.39 -24.09
N SER A 70 -4.46 -3.43 -23.18
CA SER A 70 -3.89 -2.11 -23.47
C SER A 70 -2.35 -2.08 -23.43
N LYS A 71 -1.77 -1.03 -24.04
CA LYS A 71 -0.34 -0.68 -23.86
C LYS A 71 -0.03 -0.28 -22.41
N ASP A 72 -1.01 0.27 -21.69
CA ASP A 72 -0.84 0.70 -20.30
C ASP A 72 -0.63 -0.51 -19.39
N PHE A 73 -1.40 -1.58 -19.57
CA PHE A 73 -1.19 -2.84 -18.84
C PHE A 73 0.17 -3.45 -19.15
N LYS A 74 0.59 -3.48 -20.43
CA LYS A 74 1.95 -3.93 -20.82
C LYS A 74 3.07 -3.13 -20.13
N LYS A 75 2.84 -1.84 -19.83
CA LYS A 75 3.76 -1.00 -19.06
C LYS A 75 3.69 -1.34 -17.56
N CYS A 76 2.50 -1.55 -17.01
CA CYS A 76 2.29 -1.92 -15.60
C CYS A 76 3.00 -3.23 -15.24
N ILE A 77 2.81 -4.28 -16.02
CA ILE A 77 3.34 -5.62 -15.71
C ILE A 77 4.87 -5.73 -15.76
N LYS A 78 5.58 -4.66 -16.12
CA LYS A 78 7.05 -4.61 -16.01
C LYS A 78 7.51 -4.32 -14.59
N ARG A 79 6.67 -3.64 -13.79
CA ARG A 79 6.99 -3.17 -12.44
C ARG A 79 7.02 -4.32 -11.44
N TYR A 80 7.67 -4.06 -10.31
CA TYR A 80 7.60 -4.88 -9.11
C TYR A 80 6.94 -4.03 -8.03
N GLY A 81 5.99 -4.63 -7.32
CA GLY A 81 5.16 -3.91 -6.37
C GLY A 81 4.61 -4.82 -5.29
N GLY A 82 3.72 -4.23 -4.52
CA GLY A 82 2.93 -4.90 -3.51
C GLY A 82 1.72 -4.07 -3.14
N GLN A 83 0.81 -4.69 -2.38
CA GLN A 83 -0.36 -4.03 -1.82
C GLN A 83 -0.84 -4.79 -0.58
N VAL A 84 -1.58 -4.11 0.31
CA VAL A 84 -2.25 -4.76 1.44
C VAL A 84 -3.71 -5.06 1.10
N THR A 85 -4.12 -6.31 1.35
CA THR A 85 -5.53 -6.71 1.34
C THR A 85 -6.02 -7.06 2.74
N HIS A 86 -7.33 -6.91 2.98
CA HIS A 86 -7.97 -7.11 4.27
C HIS A 86 -9.12 -8.10 4.18
N LYS A 87 -9.25 -8.97 5.18
CA LYS A 87 -10.33 -9.96 5.30
C LYS A 87 -11.73 -9.33 5.21
N LYS A 88 -11.89 -8.09 5.70
CA LYS A 88 -13.17 -7.36 5.65
C LYS A 88 -13.65 -7.05 4.23
N ASN A 89 -12.75 -6.95 3.25
CA ASN A 89 -13.09 -6.61 1.87
C ASN A 89 -13.44 -7.84 1.01
N TRP A 90 -13.09 -9.03 1.50
CA TRP A 90 -13.23 -10.31 0.81
C TRP A 90 -14.57 -10.50 0.09
N LYS A 91 -15.69 -10.45 0.85
CA LYS A 91 -17.03 -10.70 0.29
C LYS A 91 -17.44 -9.67 -0.77
N LYS A 92 -16.91 -8.44 -0.68
CA LYS A 92 -17.19 -7.38 -1.65
C LYS A 92 -16.42 -7.63 -2.94
N GLU A 93 -15.14 -7.98 -2.84
CA GLU A 93 -14.27 -8.32 -3.97
C GLU A 93 -14.82 -9.52 -4.75
N GLU A 94 -15.24 -10.59 -4.07
CA GLU A 94 -15.81 -11.78 -4.72
C GLU A 94 -17.02 -11.44 -5.60
N LYS A 95 -17.92 -10.59 -5.08
CA LYS A 95 -19.10 -10.11 -5.82
C LYS A 95 -18.72 -9.26 -7.03
N LEU A 96 -17.62 -8.51 -6.96
CA LEU A 96 -17.12 -7.72 -8.07
C LEU A 96 -16.52 -8.62 -9.15
N PHE A 97 -15.71 -9.61 -8.78
CA PHE A 97 -15.06 -10.51 -9.74
C PHE A 97 -16.08 -11.35 -10.51
N LYS A 98 -17.17 -11.76 -9.86
CA LYS A 98 -18.30 -12.47 -10.51
C LYS A 98 -18.96 -11.67 -11.65
N LYS A 99 -18.81 -10.34 -11.68
CA LYS A 99 -19.35 -9.46 -12.75
C LYS A 99 -18.44 -9.33 -13.97
N ILE A 100 -17.22 -9.87 -13.92
CA ILE A 100 -16.29 -9.85 -15.06
C ILE A 100 -16.84 -10.74 -16.17
N LYS A 101 -16.97 -10.19 -17.38
CA LYS A 101 -17.53 -10.89 -18.55
C LYS A 101 -16.57 -11.95 -19.10
N ASN A 102 -15.29 -11.62 -19.18
CA ASN A 102 -14.25 -12.54 -19.62
C ASN A 102 -14.10 -13.69 -18.62
N ILE A 103 -14.44 -14.90 -19.08
CA ILE A 103 -14.50 -16.11 -18.24
C ILE A 103 -13.11 -16.50 -17.74
N GLU A 104 -12.09 -16.45 -18.59
CA GLU A 104 -10.71 -16.82 -18.23
C GLU A 104 -10.17 -15.89 -17.14
N LEU A 105 -10.32 -14.58 -17.34
CA LEU A 105 -9.89 -13.57 -16.37
C LEU A 105 -10.67 -13.66 -15.05
N ARG A 106 -11.98 -13.92 -15.13
CA ARG A 106 -12.81 -14.14 -13.95
C ARG A 106 -12.33 -15.35 -13.15
N ILE A 107 -12.04 -16.47 -13.81
CA ILE A 107 -11.52 -17.69 -13.17
C ILE A 107 -10.14 -17.41 -12.57
N GLU A 108 -9.25 -16.70 -13.28
CA GLU A 108 -7.93 -16.28 -12.79
C GLU A 108 -8.06 -15.51 -11.47
N LEU A 109 -8.88 -14.46 -11.45
CA LEU A 109 -9.08 -13.60 -10.27
C LEU A 109 -9.76 -14.34 -9.12
N LEU A 110 -10.77 -15.18 -9.38
CA LEU A 110 -11.41 -15.98 -8.34
C LEU A 110 -10.45 -17.01 -7.73
N ARG A 111 -9.58 -17.65 -8.54
CA ARG A 111 -8.55 -18.57 -8.02
C ARG A 111 -7.52 -17.84 -7.15
N LEU A 112 -7.08 -16.66 -7.56
CA LEU A 112 -6.21 -15.81 -6.73
C LEU A 112 -6.91 -15.44 -5.43
N HIS A 113 -8.17 -15.02 -5.53
CA HIS A 113 -9.02 -14.74 -4.38
C HIS A 113 -8.96 -15.95 -3.44
N ASP A 114 -9.37 -17.15 -3.88
CA ASP A 114 -9.48 -18.32 -2.98
C ASP A 114 -8.17 -18.64 -2.24
N LYS A 115 -7.02 -18.49 -2.91
CA LYS A 115 -5.69 -18.60 -2.28
C LYS A 115 -5.48 -17.58 -1.16
N ILE A 116 -5.92 -16.33 -1.36
CA ILE A 116 -5.87 -15.28 -0.34
C ILE A 116 -6.79 -15.65 0.85
N LYS A 117 -8.01 -16.15 0.61
CA LYS A 117 -8.94 -16.55 1.68
C LYS A 117 -8.39 -17.62 2.59
N GLN A 118 -7.72 -18.63 2.04
CA GLN A 118 -7.06 -19.67 2.85
C GLN A 118 -6.06 -19.06 3.85
N ARG A 119 -5.42 -17.94 3.51
CA ARG A 119 -4.53 -17.22 4.45
C ARG A 119 -5.31 -16.54 5.57
N PHE A 120 -6.49 -16.01 5.28
CA PHE A 120 -7.33 -15.27 6.24
C PHE A 120 -7.99 -16.12 7.34
N GLU A 121 -7.82 -17.44 7.34
CA GLU A 121 -8.24 -18.29 8.45
C GLU A 121 -7.55 -17.88 9.76
N LYS A 122 -6.28 -17.46 9.68
CA LYS A 122 -5.43 -17.18 10.86
C LYS A 122 -5.09 -15.70 11.03
N ILE A 123 -5.40 -14.86 10.05
CA ILE A 123 -4.98 -13.45 9.97
C ILE A 123 -6.11 -12.60 9.35
N ASP A 124 -6.05 -11.28 9.53
CA ASP A 124 -7.06 -10.34 9.03
C ASP A 124 -6.52 -9.34 7.99
N CYS A 125 -5.21 -9.28 7.80
CA CYS A 125 -4.53 -8.52 6.75
C CYS A 125 -3.34 -9.30 6.16
N LEU A 126 -3.07 -9.07 4.87
CA LEU A 126 -2.02 -9.76 4.13
C LEU A 126 -1.39 -8.79 3.12
N ALA A 127 -0.06 -8.69 3.10
CA ALA A 127 0.65 -8.01 2.03
C ALA A 127 0.83 -8.97 0.83
N LEU A 128 0.39 -8.57 -0.35
CA LEU A 128 0.61 -9.28 -1.59
C LEU A 128 1.85 -8.69 -2.26
N MET A 129 2.84 -9.52 -2.57
CA MET A 129 4.13 -9.08 -3.10
C MET A 129 4.39 -9.74 -4.45
N THR A 130 4.88 -8.99 -5.44
CA THR A 130 5.28 -9.56 -6.73
C THR A 130 6.46 -10.53 -6.58
N LYS A 131 6.36 -11.72 -7.17
CA LYS A 131 7.43 -12.73 -7.20
C LYS A 131 8.51 -12.38 -8.21
N THR A 132 9.76 -12.64 -7.85
CA THR A 132 10.92 -12.55 -8.76
C THR A 132 11.94 -13.63 -8.44
N LYS A 133 12.71 -14.04 -9.46
CA LYS A 133 13.89 -14.90 -9.32
C LYS A 133 15.20 -14.08 -9.28
N ILE A 134 15.15 -12.78 -9.56
CA ILE A 134 16.33 -11.91 -9.63
C ILE A 134 16.63 -11.38 -8.23
N LYS A 135 17.81 -11.72 -7.70
CA LYS A 135 18.23 -11.36 -6.33
C LYS A 135 18.14 -9.86 -6.03
N LYS A 136 18.60 -9.01 -6.95
CA LYS A 136 18.57 -7.54 -6.77
C LYS A 136 17.15 -7.00 -6.61
N GLU A 137 16.22 -7.53 -7.41
CA GLU A 137 14.80 -7.14 -7.34
C GLU A 137 14.15 -7.69 -6.09
N TYR A 138 14.47 -8.93 -5.69
CA TYR A 138 14.02 -9.52 -4.44
C TYR A 138 14.46 -8.67 -3.24
N ASP A 139 15.74 -8.29 -3.18
CA ASP A 139 16.27 -7.46 -2.09
C ASP A 139 15.61 -6.08 -2.07
N TRP A 140 15.34 -5.49 -3.23
CA TRP A 140 14.61 -4.24 -3.36
C TRP A 140 13.16 -4.36 -2.88
N LEU A 141 12.44 -5.40 -3.32
CA LEU A 141 11.06 -5.71 -2.89
C LEU A 141 10.95 -5.88 -1.38
N MET A 142 11.88 -6.64 -0.79
CA MET A 142 11.90 -6.84 0.66
C MET A 142 12.20 -5.52 1.38
N LYS A 143 13.13 -4.70 0.87
CA LYS A 143 13.56 -3.47 1.55
C LYS A 143 12.57 -2.32 1.45
N TYR A 144 12.00 -2.12 0.28
CA TYR A 144 11.19 -0.95 0.01
C TYR A 144 9.72 -1.32 0.02
N CYS A 145 9.27 -2.24 -0.84
CA CYS A 145 7.85 -2.57 -0.98
C CYS A 145 7.28 -3.29 0.25
N LEU A 146 7.85 -4.40 0.71
CA LEU A 146 7.28 -5.14 1.84
C LEU A 146 7.31 -4.30 3.13
N ARG A 147 8.38 -3.52 3.33
CA ARG A 147 8.46 -2.58 4.44
C ARG A 147 7.36 -1.52 4.35
N HIS A 148 7.15 -0.94 3.18
CA HIS A 148 6.09 0.04 2.90
C HIS A 148 4.72 -0.57 3.23
N GLU A 149 4.37 -1.75 2.69
CA GLU A 149 3.10 -2.41 3.00
C GLU A 149 2.92 -2.70 4.50
N TRP A 150 3.99 -3.10 5.20
CA TRP A 150 3.91 -3.35 6.64
C TRP A 150 3.81 -2.08 7.48
N ILE A 151 4.31 -0.93 7.01
CA ILE A 151 4.04 0.36 7.64
C ILE A 151 2.55 0.69 7.53
N HIS A 152 1.93 0.50 6.35
CA HIS A 152 0.47 0.66 6.18
C HIS A 152 -0.32 -0.24 7.13
N ILE A 153 0.06 -1.51 7.28
CA ILE A 153 -0.56 -2.42 8.27
C ILE A 153 -0.40 -1.87 9.69
N LEU A 154 0.80 -1.43 10.08
CA LEU A 154 1.05 -0.89 11.42
C LEU A 154 0.14 0.32 11.72
N LEU A 155 0.04 1.26 10.78
CA LEU A 155 -0.79 2.46 10.90
C LEU A 155 -2.29 2.09 11.00
N ASN A 156 -2.77 1.25 10.09
CA ASN A 156 -4.17 0.78 10.08
C ASN A 156 -4.57 0.08 11.39
N LYS A 157 -3.70 -0.78 11.94
CA LYS A 157 -3.93 -1.47 13.22
C LYS A 157 -4.00 -0.53 14.41
N ASN A 158 -3.44 0.67 14.27
CA ASN A 158 -3.47 1.74 15.25
C ASN A 158 -4.51 2.82 14.93
N LYS A 159 -5.45 2.52 14.02
CA LYS A 159 -6.54 3.43 13.58
C LYS A 159 -6.02 4.75 12.98
N ILE A 160 -4.84 4.71 12.36
CA ILE A 160 -4.28 5.82 11.59
C ILE A 160 -4.48 5.47 10.11
N HIS A 161 -5.56 6.00 9.55
CA HIS A 161 -5.93 5.83 8.14
C HIS A 161 -6.76 7.04 7.71
N PHE A 162 -6.16 7.96 6.97
CA PHE A 162 -6.78 9.22 6.57
C PHE A 162 -7.91 9.01 5.55
N GLN A 163 -7.81 7.97 4.71
CA GLN A 163 -8.88 7.57 3.81
C GLN A 163 -10.17 7.10 4.50
N ASP A 164 -10.14 6.76 5.80
CA ASP A 164 -11.36 6.50 6.59
C ASP A 164 -12.17 7.79 6.83
N ILE A 165 -11.53 8.96 6.75
CA ILE A 165 -12.19 10.27 6.82
C ILE A 165 -12.79 10.62 5.46
N ASN A 166 -11.95 10.60 4.41
CA ASN A 166 -12.37 10.81 3.03
C ASN A 166 -11.33 10.21 2.07
N LYS A 167 -11.79 9.53 1.02
CA LYS A 167 -10.92 8.90 0.01
C LYS A 167 -9.91 9.86 -0.63
N LYS A 168 -10.22 11.16 -0.72
CA LYS A 168 -9.31 12.19 -1.24
C LYS A 168 -8.03 12.36 -0.42
N TYR A 169 -8.00 11.88 0.82
CA TYR A 169 -6.87 12.00 1.75
C TYR A 169 -5.85 10.87 1.65
N TRP A 170 -5.93 10.00 0.63
CA TRP A 170 -4.89 9.02 0.32
C TRP A 170 -3.45 9.58 0.29
N PRO A 171 -3.17 10.85 -0.12
CA PRO A 171 -1.81 11.36 -0.08
C PRO A 171 -1.25 11.50 1.34
N TYR A 172 -2.12 11.64 2.36
CA TYR A 172 -1.68 11.65 3.75
C TYR A 172 -1.26 10.24 4.22
N ASP A 173 -1.97 9.20 3.79
CA ASP A 173 -1.60 7.81 4.12
C ASP A 173 -0.24 7.45 3.51
N GLU A 174 -0.07 7.70 2.21
CA GLU A 174 1.19 7.45 1.50
C GLU A 174 2.33 8.36 1.98
N GLY A 175 2.06 9.64 2.22
CA GLY A 175 3.06 10.58 2.72
C GLY A 175 3.53 10.25 4.14
N LEU A 176 2.65 9.77 5.02
CA LEU A 176 3.05 9.30 6.34
C LEU A 176 3.90 8.03 6.21
N ASN A 177 3.55 7.12 5.31
CA ASN A 177 4.35 5.93 5.04
C ASN A 177 5.78 6.29 4.61
N GLU A 178 5.92 7.17 3.61
CA GLU A 178 7.23 7.64 3.13
C GLU A 178 8.02 8.39 4.20
N TYR A 179 7.35 9.22 5.01
CA TYR A 179 7.98 9.87 6.16
C TYR A 179 8.55 8.84 7.14
N LEU A 180 7.78 7.82 7.52
CA LEU A 180 8.22 6.78 8.46
C LEU A 180 9.34 5.92 7.87
N ALA A 181 9.28 5.61 6.58
CA ALA A 181 10.35 4.90 5.88
C ALA A 181 11.67 5.70 5.91
N MET A 182 11.61 7.01 5.63
CA MET A 182 12.78 7.88 5.68
C MET A 182 13.27 8.17 7.11
N PHE A 183 12.37 8.20 8.09
CA PHE A 183 12.72 8.27 9.51
C PHE A 183 13.56 7.05 9.93
N LEU A 184 13.14 5.83 9.55
CA LEU A 184 13.90 4.60 9.79
C LEU A 184 15.29 4.63 9.15
N GLU A 185 15.41 5.24 7.98
CA GLU A 185 16.67 5.38 7.26
C GLU A 185 17.53 6.56 7.74
N LYS A 186 17.05 7.37 8.69
CA LYS A 186 17.69 8.62 9.14
C LYS A 186 17.93 9.60 7.98
N LYS A 187 17.00 9.65 7.02
CA LYS A 187 17.10 10.44 5.77
C LYS A 187 16.03 11.52 5.62
N LEU A 188 15.36 11.92 6.71
CA LEU A 188 14.34 12.97 6.66
C LEU A 188 14.86 14.32 6.10
N HIS A 189 16.16 14.60 6.20
CA HIS A 189 16.79 15.80 5.64
C HIS A 189 16.88 15.79 4.10
N ARG A 190 16.60 14.66 3.43
CA ARG A 190 16.70 14.48 1.97
C ARG A 190 15.35 14.43 1.25
N LEU A 191 14.24 14.65 1.95
CA LEU A 191 12.90 14.53 1.34
C LEU A 191 12.72 15.43 0.11
N GLU A 192 13.26 16.65 0.13
CA GLU A 192 13.25 17.57 -1.00
C GLU A 192 14.01 17.03 -2.22
N GLU A 193 15.13 16.35 -2.00
CA GLU A 193 15.94 15.74 -3.06
C GLU A 193 15.15 14.62 -3.74
N PHE A 194 14.51 13.75 -2.95
CA PHE A 194 13.65 12.68 -3.47
C PHE A 194 12.47 13.25 -4.26
N ARG A 195 11.77 14.24 -3.71
CA ARG A 195 10.67 14.94 -4.41
C ARG A 195 11.09 15.50 -5.77
N LYS A 196 12.26 16.15 -5.85
CA LYS A 196 12.78 16.76 -7.08
C LYS A 196 13.12 15.73 -8.16
N LYS A 197 13.53 14.53 -7.76
CA LYS A 197 13.87 13.43 -8.68
C LYS A 197 12.63 12.67 -9.16
N GLU A 198 11.52 12.75 -8.42
CA GLU A 198 10.30 12.01 -8.72
C GLU A 198 9.52 12.64 -9.88
N LYS A 199 9.31 11.85 -10.93
CA LYS A 199 8.60 12.27 -12.15
C LYS A 199 7.16 11.76 -12.18
N TYR A 200 6.84 10.70 -11.44
CA TYR A 200 5.51 10.14 -11.44
C TYR A 200 4.56 10.97 -10.56
N PRO A 201 3.45 11.49 -11.09
CA PRO A 201 2.62 12.44 -10.34
C PRO A 201 2.09 11.92 -9.00
N MET A 202 1.80 10.62 -8.92
CA MET A 202 1.32 9.99 -7.69
C MET A 202 2.43 9.91 -6.64
N GLU A 203 3.59 9.37 -6.99
CA GLU A 203 4.75 9.27 -6.10
C GLU A 203 5.27 10.67 -5.69
N HIS A 204 5.18 11.65 -6.60
CA HIS A 204 5.52 13.03 -6.28
C HIS A 204 4.65 13.59 -5.16
N LYS A 205 3.33 13.27 -5.16
CA LYS A 205 2.43 13.65 -4.06
C LYS A 205 2.85 12.99 -2.76
N ASN A 206 3.26 11.73 -2.76
CA ASN A 206 3.73 11.04 -1.55
C ASN A 206 4.87 11.83 -0.89
N TRP A 207 5.87 12.27 -1.67
CA TRP A 207 6.97 13.09 -1.16
C TRP A 207 6.53 14.46 -0.63
N VAL A 208 5.59 15.13 -1.32
CA VAL A 208 5.02 16.40 -0.84
C VAL A 208 4.39 16.22 0.55
N TYR A 209 3.63 15.15 0.75
CA TYR A 209 2.99 14.90 2.04
C TYR A 209 3.97 14.39 3.11
N ALA A 210 5.00 13.65 2.74
CA ALA A 210 6.08 13.29 3.66
C ALA A 210 6.79 14.54 4.22
N ILE A 211 7.02 15.56 3.39
CA ILE A 211 7.56 16.86 3.83
C ILE A 211 6.59 17.56 4.79
N LYS A 212 5.28 17.52 4.51
CA LYS A 212 4.26 18.07 5.43
C LYS A 212 4.30 17.37 6.79
N PHE A 213 4.45 16.05 6.83
CA PHE A 213 4.60 15.31 8.10
C PHE A 213 5.89 15.67 8.83
N ARG A 214 7.01 15.87 8.12
CA ARG A 214 8.25 16.36 8.75
C ARG A 214 8.04 17.72 9.42
N SER A 215 7.33 18.64 8.77
CA SER A 215 7.00 19.94 9.36
C SER A 215 6.04 19.81 10.56
N LEU A 216 4.99 19.00 10.43
CA LEU A 216 4.03 18.74 11.51
C LEU A 216 4.72 18.19 12.77
N LEU A 217 5.66 17.26 12.59
CA LEU A 217 6.27 16.51 13.68
C LEU A 217 7.59 17.12 14.18
N LYS A 218 8.01 18.29 13.68
CA LYS A 218 9.30 18.93 14.00
C LYS A 218 9.50 19.11 15.51
N ASN A 219 8.45 19.47 16.23
CA ASN A 219 8.50 19.78 17.66
C ASN A 219 8.04 18.61 18.56
N ALA A 220 7.59 17.49 17.97
CA ALA A 220 7.16 16.31 18.71
C ALA A 220 8.37 15.45 19.10
N LYS A 221 8.87 15.67 20.31
CA LYS A 221 10.11 15.07 20.83
C LYS A 221 9.90 13.65 21.34
N THR A 222 8.73 13.35 21.89
CA THR A 222 8.39 12.03 22.44
C THR A 222 7.54 11.19 21.49
N PRO A 223 7.55 9.85 21.62
CA PRO A 223 6.66 8.98 20.86
C PRO A 223 5.17 9.33 21.01
N LYS A 224 4.75 9.68 22.23
CA LYS A 224 3.37 10.07 22.55
C LYS A 224 2.97 11.37 21.85
N GLU A 225 3.84 12.38 21.85
CA GLU A 225 3.60 13.64 21.13
C GLU A 225 3.46 13.40 19.63
N ARG A 226 4.33 12.59 19.02
CA ARG A 226 4.28 12.31 17.57
C ARG A 226 2.94 11.69 17.16
N LYS A 227 2.49 10.70 17.94
CA LYS A 227 1.18 10.08 17.75
C LYS A 227 0.05 11.09 17.91
N GLN A 228 0.10 11.91 18.97
CA GLN A 228 -0.93 12.88 19.25
C GLN A 228 -1.04 13.92 18.13
N GLU A 229 0.07 14.40 17.57
CA GLU A 229 0.07 15.31 16.44
C GLU A 229 -0.56 14.72 15.17
N ILE A 230 -0.28 13.44 14.87
CA ILE A 230 -0.93 12.72 13.75
C ILE A 230 -2.44 12.62 13.99
N LEU A 231 -2.86 12.24 15.20
CA LEU A 231 -4.29 12.15 15.55
C LEU A 231 -4.98 13.52 15.55
N ASN A 232 -4.31 14.58 15.99
CA ASN A 232 -4.83 15.95 15.93
C ASN A 232 -5.01 16.41 14.49
N LEU A 233 -4.06 16.10 13.60
CA LEU A 233 -4.24 16.33 12.17
C LEU A 233 -5.47 15.58 11.62
N MET A 234 -5.62 14.29 11.94
CA MET A 234 -6.80 13.52 11.53
C MET A 234 -8.10 14.14 12.03
N LYS A 235 -8.16 14.64 13.28
CA LYS A 235 -9.33 15.33 13.83
C LYS A 235 -9.66 16.62 13.08
N ARG A 236 -8.65 17.41 12.69
CA ARG A 236 -8.84 18.67 11.92
C ARG A 236 -9.33 18.46 10.50
N LEU A 237 -9.16 17.25 9.94
CA LEU A 237 -9.58 16.92 8.58
C LEU A 237 -10.99 16.29 8.51
N LYS A 238 -11.60 15.99 9.66
CA LYS A 238 -13.00 15.56 9.76
C LYS A 238 -13.94 16.75 9.62
#